data_AF-A0A3C1EQ16-F1
#
_entry.id   AF-A0A3C1EQ16-F1
#
_cell.length_a   1.000
_cell.length_b   1.000
_cell.length_c   1.000
_cell.angle_alpha   90.00
_cell.angle_beta   90.00
_cell.angle_gamma   90.00
#
_symmetry.space_group_name_H-M   'P 1'
#
loop_
_entity.id
_entity.type
_entity.pdbx_description
1 polymer ?
#
loop_
_entity_poly.entity_id
_entity_poly.type
_entity_poly.pdbx_seq_one_letter_code
_entity_poly.pdbx_strand_id
1 'polypeptide(L)'
;MEYGKFAGLVLAVLLTGCGGVTSRVRQGRVPATLDQTPEHRDYIEAIGIGASDPALPTETQRKSLARDAAIVKAQYELLSMVKGVELSGGIRVERALEKDSSLETRIQEVIRGAEVLKSEFTSDNGCVVTLRLSKKKLARLMGVKF
;
A
#
# COMPACT_ATOMS: atom_id res chain seq x y z
N MET A 1 0.77 -65.96 -12.82
CA MET A 1 1.81 -65.00 -13.26
C MET A 1 1.14 -64.09 -14.28
N GLU A 2 0.95 -62.78 -14.13
CA GLU A 2 1.30 -61.77 -13.13
C GLU A 2 0.32 -60.59 -13.34
N TYR A 3 -0.09 -59.93 -12.24
CA TYR A 3 -0.89 -58.71 -12.26
C TYR A 3 0.03 -57.50 -12.46
N GLY A 4 -0.02 -56.85 -13.62
CA GLY A 4 0.72 -55.61 -13.90
C GLY A 4 -0.19 -54.38 -13.79
N LYS A 5 -0.30 -53.81 -12.59
CA LYS A 5 -1.01 -52.57 -12.29
C LYS A 5 -0.27 -51.37 -12.91
N PHE A 6 -0.76 -50.79 -14.01
CA PHE A 6 -0.37 -49.45 -14.44
C PHE A 6 -1.39 -48.44 -13.93
N ALA A 7 -1.17 -47.99 -12.69
CA ALA A 7 -1.84 -46.85 -12.12
C ALA A 7 -1.42 -45.58 -12.88
N GLY A 8 -2.31 -45.06 -13.71
CA GLY A 8 -2.14 -43.79 -14.41
C GLY A 8 -2.09 -42.62 -13.42
N LEU A 9 -0.94 -41.98 -13.35
CA LEU A 9 -0.65 -40.80 -12.54
C LEU A 9 -1.40 -39.57 -13.11
N VAL A 10 -2.51 -39.18 -12.48
CA VAL A 10 -3.18 -37.89 -12.77
C VAL A 10 -2.42 -36.78 -12.04
N LEU A 11 -1.56 -36.06 -12.74
CA LEU A 11 -0.89 -34.86 -12.21
C LEU A 11 -1.83 -33.65 -12.34
N ALA A 12 -2.67 -33.45 -11.32
CA ALA A 12 -3.47 -32.23 -11.20
C ALA A 12 -2.57 -31.07 -10.78
N VAL A 13 -2.13 -30.26 -11.75
CA VAL A 13 -1.45 -28.98 -11.49
C VAL A 13 -2.50 -27.97 -11.02
N LEU A 14 -2.74 -27.92 -9.70
CA LEU A 14 -3.48 -26.85 -9.05
C LEU A 14 -2.59 -25.60 -9.04
N LEU A 15 -2.68 -24.77 -10.07
CA LEU A 15 -2.16 -23.39 -10.02
C LEU A 15 -3.06 -22.58 -9.11
N THR A 16 -2.81 -22.65 -7.81
CA THR A 16 -3.31 -21.68 -6.84
C THR A 16 -2.70 -20.31 -7.17
N GLY A 17 -3.42 -19.53 -7.97
CA GLY A 17 -3.13 -18.12 -8.16
C GLY A 17 -3.26 -17.39 -6.82
N CYS A 18 -2.14 -17.15 -6.15
CA CYS A 18 -2.10 -16.36 -4.93
C CYS A 18 -2.59 -14.94 -5.23
N GLY A 19 -3.75 -14.57 -4.69
CA GLY A 19 -4.30 -13.20 -4.70
C GLY A 19 -3.49 -12.24 -3.82
N GLY A 20 -2.18 -12.20 -4.02
CA GLY A 20 -1.22 -11.37 -3.29
C GLY A 20 -1.01 -10.01 -3.95
N VAL A 21 -0.55 -9.05 -3.15
CA VAL A 21 -0.23 -7.68 -3.56
C VAL A 21 0.86 -7.69 -4.63
N THR A 22 0.60 -7.02 -5.76
CA THR A 22 1.49 -6.99 -6.92
C THR A 22 2.85 -6.41 -6.55
N SER A 23 3.92 -7.07 -6.97
CA SER A 23 5.28 -6.58 -6.75
C SER A 23 5.54 -5.32 -7.57
N ARG A 24 6.05 -4.29 -6.90
CA ARG A 24 6.38 -2.97 -7.45
C ARG A 24 7.89 -2.83 -7.73
N VAL A 25 8.69 -3.80 -7.33
CA VAL A 25 10.13 -3.89 -7.65
C VAL A 25 10.37 -5.08 -8.56
N ARG A 26 10.87 -4.83 -9.78
CA ARG A 26 11.21 -5.87 -10.76
C ARG A 26 12.70 -5.81 -11.05
N GLN A 27 13.38 -6.95 -10.91
CA GLN A 27 14.83 -7.05 -11.14
C GLN A 27 15.62 -6.01 -10.31
N GLY A 28 15.19 -5.78 -9.07
CA GLY A 28 15.83 -4.83 -8.15
C GLY A 28 15.56 -3.35 -8.46
N ARG A 29 14.68 -3.00 -9.39
CA ARG A 29 14.37 -1.60 -9.73
C ARG A 29 12.86 -1.32 -9.69
N VAL A 30 12.52 -0.06 -9.42
CA VAL A 30 11.15 0.45 -9.63
C VAL A 30 10.94 0.64 -11.13
N PRO A 31 9.80 0.24 -11.72
CA PRO A 31 9.51 0.53 -13.12
C PRO A 31 9.48 2.05 -13.38
N ALA A 32 9.83 2.46 -14.60
CA ALA A 32 9.86 3.87 -15.01
C ALA A 32 8.50 4.56 -14.87
N THR A 33 7.42 3.79 -15.03
CA THR A 33 6.05 4.23 -14.78
C THR A 33 5.51 3.45 -13.59
N LEU A 34 5.15 4.17 -12.53
CA LEU A 34 4.47 3.60 -11.38
C LEU A 34 3.02 4.07 -11.39
N ASP A 35 2.11 3.14 -11.66
CA ASP A 35 0.69 3.43 -11.54
C ASP A 35 0.29 3.41 -10.06
N GLN A 36 -0.09 4.59 -9.58
CA GLN A 36 -0.72 4.82 -8.28
C GLN A 36 -2.21 4.54 -8.41
N THR A 37 -2.61 3.35 -8.86
CA THR A 37 -4.03 3.01 -8.97
C THR A 37 -4.59 2.87 -7.55
N PRO A 38 -5.44 3.80 -7.08
CA PRO A 38 -5.84 3.82 -5.67
C PRO A 38 -7.12 3.04 -5.40
N GLU A 39 -7.80 2.56 -6.44
CA GLU A 39 -9.20 2.19 -6.32
C GLU A 39 -9.42 0.68 -6.26
N HIS A 40 -9.38 0.20 -5.02
CA HIS A 40 -10.11 -0.99 -4.63
C HIS A 40 -11.46 -0.58 -4.04
N ARG A 41 -12.49 -1.43 -4.19
CA ARG A 41 -13.86 -1.11 -3.75
C ARG A 41 -13.91 -0.70 -2.27
N ASP A 42 -13.14 -1.39 -1.43
CA ASP A 42 -13.18 -1.26 0.03
C ASP A 42 -11.97 -0.56 0.64
N TYR A 43 -10.95 -0.25 -0.18
CA TYR A 43 -9.67 0.26 0.27
C TYR A 43 -9.15 1.41 -0.60
N ILE A 44 -8.38 2.29 0.02
CA ILE A 44 -7.53 3.27 -0.65
C ILE A 44 -6.10 2.77 -0.45
N GLU A 45 -5.39 2.56 -1.54
CA GLU A 45 -3.97 2.19 -1.51
C GLU A 45 -3.12 3.35 -2.00
N ALA A 46 -1.96 3.53 -1.38
CA ALA A 46 -0.97 4.48 -1.87
C ALA A 46 0.42 3.88 -1.78
N ILE A 47 1.26 4.27 -2.73
CA ILE A 47 2.62 3.80 -2.84
C ILE A 47 3.56 4.96 -2.51
N GLY A 48 4.56 4.68 -1.70
CA GLY A 48 5.65 5.61 -1.41
C GLY A 48 6.99 5.01 -1.77
N ILE A 49 7.90 5.86 -2.21
CA ILE A 49 9.28 5.48 -2.54
C ILE A 49 10.20 6.30 -1.64
N GLY A 50 11.15 5.63 -1.01
CA GLY A 50 12.23 6.23 -0.25
C GLY A 50 13.57 5.86 -0.83
N ALA A 51 14.42 6.86 -1.04
CA ALA A 51 15.76 6.67 -1.54
C ALA A 51 16.70 6.21 -0.42
N SER A 52 17.73 5.45 -0.78
CA SER A 52 18.83 5.14 0.12
C SER A 52 19.75 6.36 0.27
N ASP A 53 20.26 6.59 1.49
CA ASP A 53 21.33 7.55 1.74
C ASP A 53 22.71 6.85 1.66
N PRO A 54 23.55 7.18 0.66
CA PRO A 54 24.87 6.56 0.54
C PRO A 54 25.85 6.95 1.66
N ALA A 55 25.58 8.02 2.42
CA ALA A 55 26.42 8.44 3.54
C ALA A 55 26.31 7.52 4.77
N LEU A 56 25.24 6.72 4.87
CA LEU A 56 25.04 5.81 5.99
C LEU A 56 25.93 4.56 5.86
N PRO A 57 26.65 4.16 6.93
CA PRO A 57 27.70 3.14 6.87
C PRO A 57 27.19 1.74 6.59
N THR A 58 26.03 1.36 7.15
CA THR A 58 25.53 -0.01 7.07
C THR A 58 24.33 -0.13 6.14
N GLU A 59 24.21 -1.28 5.48
CA GLU A 59 23.05 -1.60 4.65
C GLU A 59 21.75 -1.54 5.44
N THR A 60 21.76 -2.02 6.70
CA THR A 60 20.62 -1.96 7.60
C THR A 60 20.16 -0.53 7.84
N GLN A 61 21.08 0.41 8.11
CA GLN A 61 20.72 1.82 8.29
C GLN A 61 20.14 2.43 7.01
N ARG A 62 20.75 2.15 5.85
CA ARG A 62 20.26 2.61 4.55
C ARG A 62 18.86 2.12 4.24
N LYS A 63 18.62 0.81 4.39
CA LYS A 63 17.32 0.19 4.18
C LYS A 63 16.27 0.68 5.18
N SER A 64 16.64 0.85 6.45
CA SER A 64 15.71 1.38 7.46
C SER A 64 15.26 2.79 7.10
N LEU A 65 16.20 3.70 6.81
CA LEU A 65 15.89 5.07 6.43
C LEU A 65 15.04 5.13 5.15
N ALA A 66 15.40 4.35 4.12
CA ALA A 66 14.66 4.28 2.88
C ALA A 66 13.21 3.78 3.12
N ARG A 67 13.03 2.78 3.98
CA ARG A 67 11.69 2.27 4.32
C ARG A 67 10.86 3.31 5.06
N ASP A 68 11.44 4.01 6.02
CA ASP A 68 10.74 5.04 6.80
C ASP A 68 10.32 6.21 5.89
N ALA A 69 11.22 6.65 5.01
CA ALA A 69 10.92 7.67 4.00
C ALA A 69 9.81 7.21 3.03
N ALA A 70 9.83 5.95 2.61
CA ALA A 70 8.78 5.37 1.77
C ALA A 70 7.41 5.33 2.47
N ILE A 71 7.37 4.97 3.76
CA ILE A 71 6.15 4.99 4.57
C ILE A 71 5.59 6.41 4.66
N VAL A 72 6.43 7.38 5.00
CA VAL A 72 6.04 8.80 5.10
C VAL A 72 5.50 9.30 3.75
N LYS A 73 6.18 8.99 2.64
CA LYS A 73 5.70 9.35 1.31
C LYS A 73 4.34 8.72 1.01
N ALA A 74 4.15 7.44 1.30
CA ALA A 74 2.85 6.77 1.09
C ALA A 74 1.74 7.37 1.97
N GLN A 75 2.04 7.77 3.20
CA GLN A 75 1.09 8.46 4.07
C GLN A 75 0.66 9.83 3.50
N TYR A 76 1.60 10.59 2.92
CA TYR A 76 1.27 11.84 2.22
C TYR A 76 0.36 11.61 1.02
N GLU A 77 0.62 10.58 0.22
CA GLU A 77 -0.25 10.22 -0.91
C GLU A 77 -1.64 9.79 -0.45
N LEU A 78 -1.75 8.96 0.60
CA LEU A 78 -3.04 8.62 1.21
C LEU A 78 -3.80 9.87 1.69
N LEU A 79 -3.11 10.83 2.31
CA LEU A 79 -3.73 12.08 2.74
C LEU A 79 -4.30 12.86 1.55
N SER A 80 -3.54 12.97 0.46
CA SER A 80 -3.96 13.65 -0.76
C SER A 80 -5.22 12.99 -1.37
N MET A 81 -5.21 11.66 -1.46
CA MET A 81 -6.35 10.87 -1.94
C MET A 81 -7.58 11.06 -1.05
N VAL A 82 -7.41 10.97 0.28
CA VAL A 82 -8.51 11.15 1.25
C VAL A 82 -9.10 12.56 1.18
N LYS A 83 -8.27 13.59 1.01
CA LYS A 83 -8.75 14.98 0.85
C LYS A 83 -9.63 15.18 -0.39
N GLY A 84 -9.35 14.42 -1.46
CA GLY A 84 -10.13 14.43 -2.69
C GLY A 84 -11.45 13.65 -2.63
N VAL A 85 -11.69 12.84 -1.59
CA VAL A 85 -12.94 12.09 -1.44
C VAL A 85 -14.12 13.03 -1.25
N GLU A 86 -15.24 12.73 -1.91
CA GLU A 86 -16.51 13.44 -1.71
C GLU A 86 -17.29 12.86 -0.53
N LEU A 87 -17.82 13.74 0.31
CA LEU A 87 -18.68 13.41 1.44
C LEU A 87 -20.15 13.48 1.05
N SER A 88 -21.00 12.86 1.88
CA SER A 88 -22.45 13.01 1.82
C SER A 88 -22.84 14.50 1.74
N GLY A 89 -23.57 14.88 0.68
CA GLY A 89 -23.93 16.28 0.41
C GLY A 89 -23.04 17.00 -0.62
N GLY A 90 -22.13 16.28 -1.29
CA GLY A 90 -21.34 16.81 -2.42
C GLY A 90 -20.17 17.72 -2.00
N ILE A 91 -19.81 17.73 -0.71
CA ILE A 91 -18.69 18.51 -0.18
C ILE A 91 -17.46 17.61 -0.11
N ARG A 92 -16.30 18.08 -0.56
CA ARG A 92 -15.04 17.32 -0.44
C ARG A 92 -14.48 17.34 0.98
N VAL A 93 -13.73 16.30 1.35
CA VAL A 93 -13.05 16.21 2.66
C VAL A 93 -12.19 17.44 2.94
N GLU A 94 -11.47 17.95 1.93
CA GLU A 94 -10.67 19.18 2.06
C GLU A 94 -11.47 20.37 2.57
N ARG A 95 -12.73 20.53 2.13
CA ARG A 95 -13.63 21.63 2.53
C ARG A 95 -14.23 21.41 3.91
N ALA A 96 -14.37 20.16 4.34
CA ALA A 96 -14.79 19.83 5.69
C ALA A 96 -13.67 20.13 6.71
N LEU A 97 -12.41 19.91 6.33
CA LEU A 97 -11.24 20.22 7.15
C LEU A 97 -11.08 21.72 7.44
N GLU A 98 -11.45 22.59 6.49
CA GLU A 98 -11.44 24.05 6.73
C GLU A 98 -12.36 24.48 7.88
N LYS A 99 -13.38 23.67 8.22
CA LYS A 99 -14.39 24.00 9.22
C LYS A 99 -14.18 23.32 10.57
N ASP A 100 -13.41 22.23 10.61
CA ASP A 100 -13.21 21.41 11.80
C ASP A 100 -11.75 20.92 11.87
N SER A 101 -10.95 21.56 12.72
CA SER A 101 -9.56 21.16 12.97
C SER A 101 -9.42 19.84 13.71
N SER A 102 -10.46 19.40 14.45
CA SER A 102 -10.45 18.09 15.12
C SER A 102 -10.59 16.94 14.12
N LEU A 103 -11.25 17.19 12.98
CA LEU A 103 -11.33 16.24 11.87
C LEU A 103 -9.95 15.99 11.25
N GLU A 104 -9.10 17.02 11.17
CA GLU A 104 -7.74 16.88 10.65
C GLU A 104 -6.92 15.89 11.47
N THR A 105 -6.90 16.06 12.79
CA THR A 105 -6.19 15.17 13.71
C THR A 105 -6.65 13.73 13.55
N ARG A 106 -7.96 13.48 13.47
CA ARG A 106 -8.50 12.13 13.29
C ARG A 106 -8.10 11.52 11.95
N ILE A 107 -8.14 12.28 10.86
CA ILE A 107 -7.70 11.80 9.54
C ILE A 107 -6.20 11.44 9.56
N GLN A 108 -5.37 12.27 10.19
CA GLN A 108 -3.95 11.99 10.33
C GLN A 108 -3.69 10.72 11.14
N GLU A 109 -4.40 10.53 12.27
CA GLU A 109 -4.31 9.30 13.06
C GLU A 109 -4.68 8.05 12.26
N VAL A 110 -5.74 8.15 11.43
CA VAL A 110 -6.18 7.07 10.56
C VAL A 110 -5.13 6.69 9.52
N ILE A 111 -4.53 7.70 8.87
CA ILE A 111 -3.49 7.51 7.87
C ILE A 111 -2.21 6.93 8.47
N ARG A 112 -1.83 7.40 9.67
CA ARG A 112 -0.69 6.82 10.41
C ARG A 112 -0.93 5.35 10.77
N GLY A 113 -2.17 4.98 11.05
CA GLY A 113 -2.61 3.62 11.31
C GLY A 113 -3.01 2.82 10.06
N ALA A 114 -2.62 3.25 8.86
CA ALA A 114 -2.80 2.48 7.63
C ALA A 114 -1.91 1.22 7.64
N GLU A 115 -2.41 0.15 7.03
CA GLU A 115 -1.73 -1.14 6.99
C GLU A 115 -0.59 -1.11 5.97
N VAL A 116 0.61 -1.56 6.37
CA VAL A 116 1.72 -1.80 5.44
C VAL A 116 1.49 -3.15 4.76
N LEU A 117 1.03 -3.12 3.51
CA LEU A 117 0.82 -4.34 2.73
C LEU A 117 2.12 -4.98 2.28
N LYS A 118 3.06 -4.13 1.85
CA LYS A 118 4.32 -4.58 1.27
C LYS A 118 5.40 -3.54 1.45
N SER A 119 6.61 -4.02 1.74
CA SER A 119 7.86 -3.26 1.68
C SER A 119 8.82 -4.03 0.79
N GLU A 120 9.29 -3.40 -0.29
CA GLU A 120 10.16 -4.03 -1.29
C GLU A 120 11.42 -3.18 -1.44
N PHE A 121 12.59 -3.81 -1.28
CA PHE A 121 13.87 -3.12 -1.43
C PHE A 121 14.38 -3.23 -2.86
N THR A 122 14.93 -2.13 -3.38
CA THR A 122 15.65 -2.08 -4.65
C THR A 122 17.12 -2.47 -4.46
N SER A 123 17.82 -2.77 -5.56
CA SER A 123 19.23 -3.18 -5.55
C SER A 123 20.18 -2.08 -5.04
N ASP A 124 19.75 -0.83 -5.08
CA ASP A 124 20.46 0.34 -4.57
C ASP A 124 20.08 0.68 -3.11
N ASN A 125 19.42 -0.24 -2.41
CA ASN A 125 18.93 -0.10 -1.02
C ASN A 125 17.79 0.92 -0.82
N GLY A 126 17.21 1.45 -1.90
CA GLY A 126 15.93 2.15 -1.83
C GLY A 126 14.78 1.23 -1.41
N CYS A 127 13.63 1.80 -1.09
CA CYS A 127 12.46 1.05 -0.67
C CYS A 127 11.18 1.57 -1.33
N VAL A 128 10.31 0.65 -1.73
CA VAL A 128 8.94 0.92 -2.15
C VAL A 128 7.99 0.32 -1.11
N VAL A 129 7.08 1.13 -0.61
CA VAL A 129 6.07 0.72 0.37
C VAL A 129 4.69 0.93 -0.20
N THR A 130 3.82 -0.08 -0.07
CA THR A 130 2.39 0.05 -0.37
C THR A 130 1.63 0.07 0.96
N LEU A 131 0.91 1.16 1.20
CA LEU A 131 -0.01 1.30 2.32
C LEU A 131 -1.45 1.07 1.87
N ARG A 132 -2.27 0.55 2.78
CA ARG A 132 -3.70 0.34 2.59
C ARG A 132 -4.49 0.95 3.73
N LEU A 133 -5.51 1.71 3.35
CA LEU A 133 -6.50 2.27 4.26
C LEU A 133 -7.89 1.74 3.94
N SER A 134 -8.59 1.19 4.93
CA SER A 134 -9.98 0.76 4.77
C SER A 134 -10.93 1.97 4.68
N LYS A 135 -11.73 2.05 3.61
CA LYS A 135 -12.78 3.06 3.45
C LYS A 135 -13.82 2.97 4.56
N LYS A 136 -14.15 1.75 5.02
CA LYS A 136 -15.07 1.53 6.16
C LYS A 136 -14.51 2.09 7.48
N LYS A 137 -13.21 1.91 7.73
CA LYS A 137 -12.55 2.46 8.93
C LYS A 137 -12.53 3.99 8.88
N LEU A 138 -12.20 4.55 7.72
CA LEU A 138 -12.22 6.00 7.47
C LEU A 138 -13.62 6.58 7.69
N ALA A 139 -14.66 6.00 7.08
CA ALA A 139 -16.06 6.41 7.19
C ALA A 139 -16.51 6.48 8.66
N ARG A 140 -16.23 5.42 9.41
CA ARG A 140 -16.60 5.30 10.83
C ARG A 140 -15.98 6.42 11.67
N LEU A 141 -14.72 6.77 11.42
CA LEU A 141 -13.98 7.76 12.21
C LEU A 141 -14.33 9.21 11.83
N MET A 142 -14.70 9.42 10.57
CA MET A 142 -15.22 10.69 10.08
C MET A 142 -16.70 10.88 10.40
N GLY A 143 -17.42 9.84 10.83
CA GLY A 143 -18.86 9.90 11.10
C GLY A 143 -19.71 10.06 9.85
N VAL A 144 -19.19 9.69 8.68
CA VAL A 144 -19.82 9.86 7.37
C VAL A 144 -20.03 8.51 6.67
N LYS A 145 -21.01 8.43 5.78
CA LYS A 145 -21.13 7.32 4.83
C LYS A 145 -20.57 7.80 3.48
N PHE A 146 -19.73 6.95 2.88
CA PHE A 146 -19.30 7.08 1.48
C PHE A 146 -20.27 6.36 0.57
#